data_AF-Q2BY33-F1
#
_entry.id   AF-Q2BY33-F1
#
_cell.length_a   1.000
_cell.length_b   1.000
_cell.length_c   1.000
_cell.angle_alpha   90.00
_cell.angle_beta   90.00
_cell.angle_gamma   90.00
#
_symmetry.space_group_name_H-M   'P 1'
#
loop_
_entity.id
_entity.type
_entity.pdbx_description
1 polymer ?
#
loop_
_entity_poly.entity_id
_entity_poly.type
_entity_poly.pdbx_seq_one_letter_code
_entity_poly.pdbx_strand_id
1 'polypeptide(L)'
;MVFQADETPLNVLKEEKQCYMWLYCSGADSPEAALPNVKNIALYDYQNSRARACPVAFLGDYSGYLQTDGYGAYDGLYHVTNVGCMAHARRKFMEAKKLQGKGKSGKADKALAKIQKLYGIESRLKGATVETRKAERQLHSKPILDELYEWMTSQQVIASSPLGKAIKYTLGQWPKVIRYIDDGHLSIDNNRAERAIKPLVIGRKNWLFSNTPNGADASAMLYSIVETAKANGLILYDYMVKCMKELAKAEPDIDALLPWNLKH
;
A
#
# COMPACT_ATOMS: atom_id res chain seq x y z
N MET A 1 -2.13 -14.16 -5.64
CA MET A 1 -1.47 -13.37 -4.57
C MET A 1 -1.77 -11.90 -4.81
N VAL A 2 -1.77 -11.07 -3.76
CA VAL A 2 -1.95 -9.62 -3.88
C VAL A 2 -0.66 -8.97 -3.40
N PHE A 3 -0.09 -8.09 -4.22
CA PHE A 3 1.00 -7.22 -3.82
C PHE A 3 0.50 -5.82 -3.56
N GLN A 4 1.09 -5.19 -2.57
CA GLN A 4 0.87 -3.79 -2.22
C GLN A 4 2.19 -3.06 -2.36
N ALA A 5 2.19 -1.93 -3.06
CA ALA A 5 3.41 -1.17 -3.30
C ALA A 5 3.26 0.30 -2.93
N ASP A 6 4.36 0.89 -2.47
CA ASP A 6 4.50 2.30 -2.15
C ASP A 6 5.97 2.69 -2.36
N GLU A 7 6.24 3.99 -2.43
CA GLU A 7 7.59 4.48 -2.61
C GLU A 7 7.80 5.82 -1.93
N THR A 8 9.03 6.07 -1.49
CA THR A 8 9.33 7.28 -0.74
C THR A 8 10.70 7.82 -1.08
N PRO A 9 10.88 9.16 -1.16
CA PRO A 9 12.18 9.74 -1.43
C PRO A 9 13.23 9.34 -0.38
N LEU A 10 14.44 9.10 -0.86
CA LEU A 10 15.64 8.83 -0.06
C LEU A 10 16.77 9.72 -0.55
N ASN A 11 17.46 10.38 0.38
CA ASN A 11 18.65 11.17 0.06
C ASN A 11 19.89 10.28 0.19
N VAL A 12 20.67 10.20 -0.89
CA VAL A 12 21.95 9.47 -0.93
C VAL A 12 23.03 10.44 -1.40
N LEU A 13 24.03 10.72 -0.55
CA LEU A 13 24.97 11.83 -0.78
C LEU A 13 25.86 11.64 -2.02
N LYS A 14 26.25 10.40 -2.31
CA LYS A 14 27.08 10.05 -3.48
C LYS A 14 26.27 9.74 -4.74
N GLU A 15 25.01 10.15 -4.78
CA GLU A 15 24.15 10.08 -5.97
C GLU A 15 23.75 11.49 -6.37
N GLU A 16 23.88 11.79 -7.66
CA GLU A 16 23.50 13.09 -8.20
C GLU A 16 21.98 13.21 -8.40
N LYS A 17 21.28 12.06 -8.47
CA LYS A 17 19.84 11.97 -8.71
C LYS A 17 19.08 11.75 -7.41
N GLN A 18 17.84 12.26 -7.37
CA GLN A 18 16.90 11.92 -6.30
C GLN A 18 16.66 10.40 -6.30
N CYS A 19 17.01 9.76 -5.19
CA CYS A 19 16.77 8.34 -5.01
C CYS A 19 15.46 8.08 -4.28
N TYR A 20 15.02 6.82 -4.32
CA TYR A 20 13.77 6.34 -3.75
C TYR A 20 14.01 5.01 -3.06
N MET A 21 13.24 4.80 -2.00
CA MET A 21 13.04 3.50 -1.42
C MET A 21 11.65 3.04 -1.86
N TRP A 22 11.61 1.97 -2.65
CA TRP A 22 10.40 1.26 -3.02
C TRP A 22 10.09 0.22 -1.96
N LEU A 23 8.81 -0.06 -1.75
CA LEU A 23 8.32 -1.05 -0.83
C LEU A 23 7.32 -1.94 -1.56
N TYR A 24 7.47 -3.25 -1.37
CA TYR A 24 6.53 -4.26 -1.85
C TYR A 24 6.13 -5.17 -0.69
N CYS A 25 4.83 -5.31 -0.49
CA CYS A 25 4.26 -6.07 0.61
C CYS A 25 3.38 -7.21 0.09
N SER A 26 3.33 -8.30 0.84
CA SER A 26 2.31 -9.34 0.71
C SER A 26 1.82 -9.79 2.08
N GLY A 27 0.63 -10.41 2.10
CA GLY A 27 -0.01 -10.85 3.33
C GLY A 27 -0.46 -9.68 4.22
N ALA A 28 -0.52 -9.95 5.51
CA ALA A 28 -0.92 -8.98 6.52
C ALA A 28 0.30 -8.33 7.21
N ASP A 29 0.03 -7.41 8.12
CA ASP A 29 1.02 -6.76 9.00
C ASP A 29 1.17 -7.45 10.36
N SER A 30 0.40 -8.51 10.62
CA SER A 30 0.57 -9.34 11.81
C SER A 30 0.10 -10.79 11.58
N PRO A 31 0.53 -11.74 12.42
CA PRO A 31 0.05 -13.12 12.37
C PRO A 31 -1.47 -13.26 12.59
N GLU A 32 -2.07 -12.43 13.44
CA GLU A 32 -3.50 -12.48 13.77
C GLU A 32 -4.38 -12.11 12.58
N ALA A 33 -3.86 -11.27 11.67
CA ALA A 33 -4.52 -10.86 10.45
C ALA A 33 -4.06 -11.67 9.22
N ALA A 34 -3.21 -12.69 9.40
CA ALA A 34 -2.61 -13.44 8.32
C ALA A 34 -3.67 -14.08 7.41
N LEU A 35 -3.41 -14.01 6.10
CA LEU A 35 -4.26 -14.66 5.11
C LEU A 35 -3.80 -16.11 4.93
N PRO A 36 -4.73 -17.08 4.80
CA PRO A 36 -4.36 -18.47 4.54
C PRO A 36 -3.41 -18.61 3.36
N ASN A 37 -2.31 -19.35 3.54
CA ASN A 37 -1.29 -19.62 2.52
C ASN A 37 -0.60 -18.37 1.92
N VAL A 38 -0.70 -17.20 2.56
CA VAL A 38 0.05 -16.00 2.16
C VAL A 38 1.07 -15.67 3.24
N LYS A 39 2.33 -15.47 2.83
CA LYS A 39 3.39 -15.07 3.75
C LYS A 39 3.30 -13.57 4.01
N ASN A 40 3.51 -13.16 5.26
CA ASN A 40 3.59 -11.74 5.61
C ASN A 40 4.99 -11.25 5.26
N ILE A 41 5.12 -10.45 4.21
CA ILE A 41 6.41 -9.99 3.69
C ILE A 41 6.37 -8.47 3.50
N ALA A 42 7.47 -7.80 3.85
CA ALA A 42 7.75 -6.41 3.49
C ALA A 42 9.17 -6.34 2.91
N LEU A 43 9.28 -6.10 1.60
CA LEU A 43 10.54 -5.97 0.88
C LEU A 43 10.77 -4.52 0.50
N TYR A 44 11.92 -4.01 0.89
CA TYR A 44 12.40 -2.68 0.56
C TYR A 44 13.44 -2.81 -0.55
N ASP A 45 13.32 -1.93 -1.54
CA ASP A 45 14.12 -1.93 -2.75
C ASP A 45 14.63 -0.52 -3.02
N TYR A 46 15.94 -0.32 -2.88
CA TYR A 46 16.58 0.97 -3.14
C TYR A 46 16.76 1.16 -4.65
N GLN A 47 16.34 2.32 -5.14
CA GLN A 47 16.46 2.67 -6.55
C GLN A 47 16.85 4.14 -6.70
N ASN A 48 17.70 4.46 -7.67
CA ASN A 48 18.07 5.84 -8.02
C ASN A 48 17.06 6.52 -8.97
N SER A 49 15.82 6.01 -9.02
CA SER A 49 14.76 6.47 -9.91
C SER A 49 13.37 6.22 -9.32
N ARG A 50 12.41 7.07 -9.71
CA ARG A 50 10.97 6.88 -9.46
C ARG A 50 10.21 6.37 -10.69
N ALA A 51 10.93 6.03 -11.76
CA ALA A 51 10.31 5.69 -13.03
C ALA A 51 9.66 4.30 -12.99
N ARG A 52 8.72 4.05 -13.92
CA ARG A 52 8.07 2.75 -14.15
C ARG A 52 9.06 1.59 -14.31
N ALA A 53 10.28 1.86 -14.79
CA ALA A 53 11.31 0.84 -14.94
C ALA A 53 11.64 0.11 -13.62
N CYS A 54 11.53 0.79 -12.47
CA CYS A 54 11.79 0.20 -11.16
C CYS A 54 10.78 -0.91 -10.80
N PRO A 55 9.45 -0.66 -10.75
CA PRO A 55 8.49 -1.72 -10.49
C PRO A 55 8.41 -2.76 -11.61
N VAL A 56 8.73 -2.41 -12.86
CA VAL A 56 8.86 -3.42 -13.94
C VAL A 56 10.00 -4.40 -13.63
N ALA A 57 11.17 -3.90 -13.27
CA ALA A 57 12.33 -4.74 -12.95
C ALA A 57 12.07 -5.62 -11.71
N PHE A 58 11.43 -5.05 -10.67
CA PHE A 58 11.14 -5.79 -9.44
C PHE A 58 10.07 -6.88 -9.65
N LEU A 59 8.96 -6.55 -10.34
CA LEU A 59 7.83 -7.47 -10.48
C LEU A 59 8.12 -8.60 -11.47
N GLY A 60 9.01 -8.39 -12.44
CA GLY A 60 9.33 -9.38 -13.47
C GLY A 60 8.07 -9.94 -14.13
N ASP A 61 7.93 -11.26 -14.14
CA ASP A 61 6.80 -11.98 -14.75
C ASP A 61 5.60 -12.16 -13.80
N TYR A 62 5.59 -11.49 -12.64
CA TYR A 62 4.49 -11.58 -11.69
C TYR A 62 3.16 -11.19 -12.36
N SER A 63 2.21 -12.12 -12.33
CA SER A 63 0.85 -11.90 -12.79
C SER A 63 -0.16 -12.09 -11.67
N GLY A 64 -0.73 -10.98 -11.22
CA GLY A 64 -1.65 -10.93 -10.09
C GLY A 64 -2.10 -9.49 -9.81
N TYR A 65 -2.65 -9.26 -8.62
CA TYR A 65 -3.06 -7.92 -8.23
C TYR A 65 -1.88 -7.10 -7.69
N LEU A 66 -1.82 -5.83 -8.08
CA LEU A 66 -0.92 -4.82 -7.53
C LEU A 66 -1.74 -3.63 -7.02
N GLN A 67 -1.78 -3.44 -5.71
CA GLN A 67 -2.52 -2.35 -5.07
C GLN A 67 -1.58 -1.20 -4.70
N THR A 68 -1.91 0.02 -5.14
CA THR A 68 -1.05 1.21 -4.99
C THR A 68 -1.85 2.47 -4.66
N ASP A 69 -1.15 3.58 -4.37
CA ASP A 69 -1.73 4.90 -4.09
C ASP A 69 -2.27 5.65 -5.33
N GLY A 70 -2.08 5.09 -6.53
CA GLY A 70 -2.46 5.70 -7.80
C GLY A 70 -1.35 6.55 -8.44
N TYR A 71 -0.10 6.43 -8.02
CA TYR A 71 1.05 7.00 -8.72
C TYR A 71 1.21 6.41 -10.14
N GLY A 72 1.46 7.27 -11.12
CA GLY A 72 1.44 6.91 -12.54
C GLY A 72 2.55 5.94 -12.99
N ALA A 73 3.61 5.75 -12.20
CA ALA A 73 4.63 4.75 -12.52
C ALA A 73 4.07 3.31 -12.46
N TYR A 74 3.02 3.08 -11.69
CA TYR A 74 2.34 1.78 -11.62
C TYR A 74 1.35 1.57 -12.78
N ASP A 75 1.00 2.61 -13.53
CA ASP A 75 0.12 2.48 -14.69
C ASP A 75 0.86 1.83 -15.86
N GLY A 76 0.17 1.04 -16.68
CA GLY A 76 0.75 0.42 -17.89
C GLY A 76 1.71 -0.75 -17.63
N LEU A 77 1.65 -1.36 -16.45
CA LEU A 77 2.33 -2.62 -16.16
C LEU A 77 1.53 -3.79 -16.76
N TYR A 78 2.06 -4.46 -17.78
CA TYR A 78 1.29 -5.40 -18.63
C TYR A 78 0.84 -6.69 -17.94
N HIS A 79 1.61 -7.20 -16.96
CA HIS A 79 1.32 -8.50 -16.34
C HIS A 79 0.43 -8.42 -15.09
N VAL A 80 0.23 -7.22 -14.53
CA VAL A 80 -0.49 -7.04 -13.27
C VAL A 80 -1.85 -6.38 -13.45
N THR A 81 -2.78 -6.73 -12.57
CA THR A 81 -4.05 -6.05 -12.45
C THR A 81 -3.96 -4.97 -11.37
N ASN A 82 -3.92 -3.70 -11.79
CA ASN A 82 -3.83 -2.58 -10.87
C ASN A 82 -5.09 -2.42 -10.00
N VAL A 83 -4.88 -2.18 -8.71
CA VAL A 83 -5.94 -1.92 -7.72
C VAL A 83 -5.63 -0.59 -7.04
N GLY A 84 -6.64 0.28 -6.94
CA GLY A 84 -6.49 1.62 -6.39
C GLY A 84 -6.66 1.66 -4.87
N CYS A 85 -6.36 2.82 -4.29
CA CYS A 85 -6.55 3.09 -2.86
C CYS A 85 -7.67 4.13 -2.65
N MET A 86 -8.77 3.73 -2.02
CA MET A 86 -9.89 4.62 -1.71
C MET A 86 -9.48 5.73 -0.73
N ALA A 87 -8.57 5.48 0.20
CA ALA A 87 -8.08 6.47 1.16
C ALA A 87 -7.46 7.69 0.47
N HIS A 88 -6.79 7.51 -0.68
CA HIS A 88 -6.23 8.61 -1.45
C HIS A 88 -7.31 9.46 -2.11
N ALA A 89 -8.33 8.84 -2.71
CA ALA A 89 -9.51 9.57 -3.21
C ALA A 89 -10.22 10.32 -2.09
N ARG A 90 -10.46 9.65 -0.95
CA ARG A 90 -11.04 10.26 0.26
C ARG A 90 -10.24 11.46 0.75
N ARG A 91 -8.90 11.38 0.77
CA ARG A 91 -8.02 12.48 1.22
C ARG A 91 -8.23 13.74 0.37
N LYS A 92 -8.41 13.60 -0.95
CA LYS A 92 -8.71 14.74 -1.84
C LYS A 92 -10.05 15.39 -1.52
N PHE A 93 -11.09 14.62 -1.24
CA PHE A 93 -12.37 15.18 -0.80
C PHE A 93 -12.30 15.83 0.59
N MET A 94 -11.50 15.28 1.51
CA MET A 94 -11.24 15.90 2.82
C MET A 94 -10.51 17.24 2.67
N GLU A 95 -9.50 17.33 1.81
CA GLU A 95 -8.81 18.58 1.47
C GLU A 95 -9.78 19.62 0.89
N ALA A 96 -10.64 19.20 -0.05
CA ALA A 96 -11.68 20.06 -0.61
C ALA A 96 -12.66 20.56 0.46
N LYS A 97 -13.06 19.71 1.40
CA LYS A 97 -13.93 20.07 2.53
C LYS A 97 -13.26 21.06 3.49
N LYS A 98 -11.96 20.91 3.80
CA LYS A 98 -11.25 21.85 4.69
C LYS A 98 -11.26 23.28 4.16
N LEU A 99 -11.29 23.44 2.84
CA LEU A 99 -11.36 24.73 2.17
C LEU A 99 -12.80 25.27 2.04
N GLN A 100 -13.81 24.45 2.37
CA GLN A 100 -15.18 24.93 2.58
C GLN A 100 -15.24 25.57 3.98
N GLY A 101 -15.76 26.80 4.05
CA GLY A 101 -15.86 27.52 5.32
C GLY A 101 -16.57 26.70 6.40
N LYS A 102 -16.11 26.82 7.66
CA LYS A 102 -16.62 26.03 8.80
C LYS A 102 -18.15 26.10 8.91
N GLY A 103 -18.78 24.95 9.16
CA GLY A 103 -20.23 24.85 9.41
C GLY A 103 -21.13 24.71 8.17
N LYS A 104 -20.58 24.73 6.96
CA LYS A 104 -21.36 24.54 5.72
C LYS A 104 -21.25 23.10 5.23
N SER A 105 -22.39 22.40 5.12
CA SER A 105 -22.46 21.13 4.37
C SER A 105 -22.34 21.42 2.88
N GLY A 106 -21.30 20.90 2.24
CA GLY A 106 -20.99 21.14 0.85
C GLY A 106 -21.08 19.88 -0.02
N LYS A 107 -20.80 20.05 -1.33
CA LYS A 107 -20.72 18.93 -2.28
C LYS A 107 -19.67 17.88 -1.87
N ALA A 108 -18.57 18.29 -1.22
CA ALA A 108 -17.54 17.36 -0.73
C ALA A 108 -18.07 16.43 0.38
N ASP A 109 -18.98 16.92 1.24
CA ASP A 109 -19.62 16.09 2.26
C ASP A 109 -20.45 14.95 1.67
N LYS A 110 -21.10 15.17 0.52
CA LYS A 110 -21.85 14.10 -0.17
C LYS A 110 -20.95 12.94 -0.57
N ALA A 111 -19.80 13.23 -1.19
CA ALA A 111 -18.80 12.21 -1.54
C ALA A 111 -18.27 11.49 -0.29
N LEU A 112 -17.89 12.27 0.74
CA LEU A 112 -17.35 11.73 1.98
C LEU A 112 -18.35 10.84 2.71
N ALA A 113 -19.64 11.18 2.70
CA ALA A 113 -20.69 10.36 3.30
C ALA A 113 -20.86 9.01 2.57
N LYS A 114 -20.79 8.99 1.23
CA LYS A 114 -20.82 7.73 0.47
C LYS A 114 -19.58 6.88 0.77
N ILE A 115 -18.39 7.48 0.73
CA ILE A 115 -17.14 6.81 1.08
C ILE A 115 -17.19 6.25 2.52
N GLN A 116 -17.74 7.01 3.46
CA GLN A 116 -17.91 6.55 4.85
C GLN A 116 -18.81 5.30 4.95
N LYS A 117 -19.89 5.23 4.16
CA LYS A 117 -20.72 4.02 4.10
C LYS A 117 -19.95 2.81 3.59
N LEU A 118 -19.09 2.97 2.59
CA LEU A 118 -18.21 1.91 2.09
C LEU A 118 -17.29 1.39 3.21
N TYR A 119 -16.63 2.29 3.94
CA TYR A 119 -15.82 1.90 5.11
C TYR A 119 -16.65 1.23 6.22
N GLY A 120 -17.91 1.64 6.39
CA GLY A 120 -18.84 0.99 7.30
C GLY A 120 -19.11 -0.47 6.92
N ILE A 121 -19.27 -0.75 5.62
CA ILE A 121 -19.41 -2.12 5.11
C ILE A 121 -18.12 -2.91 5.37
N GLU A 122 -16.96 -2.38 4.98
CA GLU A 122 -15.66 -3.03 5.20
C GLU A 122 -15.39 -3.35 6.68
N SER A 123 -15.81 -2.47 7.59
CA SER A 123 -15.67 -2.72 9.02
C SER A 123 -16.54 -3.87 9.51
N ARG A 124 -17.73 -4.09 8.94
CA ARG A 124 -18.61 -5.21 9.30
C ARG A 124 -18.12 -6.53 8.70
N LEU A 125 -17.38 -6.47 7.60
CA LEU A 125 -16.80 -7.64 6.92
C LEU A 125 -15.44 -8.07 7.50
N LYS A 126 -14.96 -7.45 8.58
CA LYS A 126 -13.75 -7.91 9.28
C LYS A 126 -13.94 -9.35 9.76
N GLY A 127 -13.00 -10.22 9.41
CA GLY A 127 -13.05 -11.66 9.74
C GLY A 127 -13.96 -12.49 8.83
N ALA A 128 -14.71 -11.88 7.90
CA ALA A 128 -15.47 -12.62 6.90
C ALA A 128 -14.53 -13.33 5.92
N THR A 129 -14.99 -14.47 5.39
CA THR A 129 -14.29 -15.21 4.33
C THR A 129 -14.18 -14.38 3.06
N VAL A 130 -13.30 -14.78 2.15
CA VAL A 130 -13.10 -14.11 0.86
C VAL A 130 -14.40 -14.11 0.05
N GLU A 131 -15.13 -15.22 0.06
CA GLU A 131 -16.38 -15.42 -0.69
C GLU A 131 -17.49 -14.53 -0.14
N THR A 132 -17.69 -14.54 1.19
CA THR A 132 -18.66 -13.66 1.85
C THR A 132 -18.31 -12.19 1.61
N ARG A 133 -17.03 -11.82 1.71
CA ARG A 133 -16.60 -10.44 1.48
C ARG A 133 -16.92 -9.98 0.06
N LYS A 134 -16.67 -10.82 -0.95
CA LYS A 134 -17.02 -10.52 -2.34
C LYS A 134 -18.53 -10.38 -2.52
N ALA A 135 -19.32 -11.34 -2.03
CA ALA A 135 -20.77 -11.34 -2.16
C ALA A 135 -21.40 -10.09 -1.51
N GLU A 136 -21.01 -9.77 -0.28
CA GLU A 136 -21.50 -8.61 0.47
C GLU A 136 -21.09 -7.28 -0.18
N ARG A 137 -19.86 -7.20 -0.73
CA ARG A 137 -19.42 -6.01 -1.50
C ARG A 137 -20.25 -5.82 -2.77
N GLN A 138 -20.57 -6.89 -3.50
CA GLN A 138 -21.44 -6.82 -4.68
C GLN A 138 -22.87 -6.40 -4.30
N LEU A 139 -23.40 -6.90 -3.18
CA LEU A 139 -24.76 -6.56 -2.74
C LEU A 139 -24.88 -5.15 -2.17
N HIS A 140 -23.90 -4.69 -1.40
CA HIS A 140 -24.01 -3.47 -0.59
C HIS A 140 -23.05 -2.35 -1.00
N SER A 141 -21.81 -2.66 -1.38
CA SER A 141 -20.83 -1.64 -1.77
C SER A 141 -21.05 -1.17 -3.20
N LYS A 142 -21.40 -2.07 -4.13
CA LYS A 142 -21.59 -1.75 -5.54
C LYS A 142 -22.64 -0.65 -5.77
N PRO A 143 -23.87 -0.71 -5.21
CA PRO A 143 -24.85 0.36 -5.43
C PRO A 143 -24.36 1.72 -4.95
N ILE A 144 -23.61 1.76 -3.84
CA ILE A 144 -23.05 3.00 -3.28
C ILE A 144 -21.95 3.58 -4.20
N LEU A 145 -21.13 2.70 -4.80
CA LEU A 145 -20.12 3.09 -5.77
C LEU A 145 -20.76 3.63 -7.05
N ASP A 146 -21.79 2.96 -7.55
CA ASP A 146 -22.53 3.40 -8.75
C ASP A 146 -23.16 4.79 -8.51
N GLU A 147 -23.85 5.00 -7.39
CA GLU A 147 -24.37 6.31 -6.99
C GLU A 147 -23.28 7.38 -6.83
N LEU A 148 -22.11 7.02 -6.30
CA LEU A 148 -20.98 7.94 -6.14
C LEU A 148 -20.41 8.33 -7.52
N TYR A 149 -20.29 7.38 -8.44
CA TYR A 149 -19.83 7.63 -9.80
C TYR A 149 -20.77 8.58 -10.54
N GLU A 150 -22.06 8.24 -10.58
CA GLU A 150 -23.10 9.07 -11.21
C GLU A 150 -23.07 10.48 -10.64
N TRP A 151 -23.05 10.61 -9.32
CA TRP A 151 -22.96 11.90 -8.65
C TRP A 151 -21.72 12.68 -9.09
N MET A 152 -20.54 12.06 -9.15
CA MET A 152 -19.31 12.73 -9.58
C MET A 152 -19.39 13.19 -11.04
N THR A 153 -19.91 12.35 -11.93
CA THR A 153 -20.04 12.67 -13.36
C THR A 153 -21.10 13.74 -13.64
N SER A 154 -22.10 13.89 -12.77
CA SER A 154 -23.13 14.91 -12.91
C SER A 154 -22.70 16.29 -12.38
N GLN A 155 -21.53 16.41 -11.75
CA GLN A 155 -21.11 17.68 -11.13
C GLN A 155 -20.58 18.66 -12.18
N GLN A 156 -21.27 19.80 -12.31
CA GLN A 156 -20.70 21.00 -12.91
C GLN A 156 -19.86 21.75 -11.88
N VAL A 157 -18.55 21.59 -11.95
CA VAL A 157 -17.56 22.25 -11.08
C VAL A 157 -16.38 22.75 -11.90
N ILE A 158 -15.79 23.86 -11.48
CA ILE A 158 -14.55 24.36 -12.08
C ILE A 158 -13.45 23.32 -11.82
N ALA A 159 -12.82 22.81 -12.87
CA ALA A 159 -11.83 21.72 -12.78
C ALA A 159 -10.63 22.07 -11.87
N SER A 160 -10.24 23.34 -11.81
CA SER A 160 -9.14 23.84 -10.96
C SER A 160 -9.54 24.03 -9.49
N SER A 161 -10.84 24.05 -9.17
CA SER A 161 -11.32 24.13 -7.79
C SER A 161 -10.88 22.89 -6.98
N PRO A 162 -10.77 22.98 -5.65
CA PRO A 162 -10.42 21.83 -4.82
C PRO A 162 -11.34 20.62 -5.04
N LEU A 163 -12.66 20.86 -5.16
CA LEU A 163 -13.63 19.82 -5.46
C LEU A 163 -13.46 19.26 -6.89
N GLY A 164 -13.24 20.12 -7.88
CA GLY A 164 -12.96 19.70 -9.26
C GLY A 164 -11.72 18.82 -9.35
N LYS A 165 -10.64 19.16 -8.64
CA LYS A 165 -9.42 18.35 -8.54
C LYS A 165 -9.70 16.99 -7.88
N ALA A 166 -10.50 16.94 -6.81
CA ALA A 166 -10.87 15.69 -6.14
C ALA A 166 -11.70 14.76 -7.05
N ILE A 167 -12.70 15.31 -7.74
CA ILE A 167 -13.51 14.56 -8.71
C ILE A 167 -12.66 14.07 -9.87
N LYS A 168 -11.85 14.94 -10.49
CA LYS A 168 -10.96 14.58 -11.59
C LYS A 168 -9.99 13.45 -11.21
N TYR A 169 -9.35 13.56 -10.05
CA TYR A 169 -8.46 12.52 -9.54
C TYR A 169 -9.21 11.19 -9.35
N THR A 170 -10.35 11.23 -8.67
CA THR A 170 -11.11 10.02 -8.33
C THR A 170 -11.64 9.32 -9.58
N LEU A 171 -12.19 10.07 -10.54
CA LEU A 171 -12.65 9.52 -11.81
C LEU A 171 -11.49 8.93 -12.63
N GLY A 172 -10.32 9.57 -12.65
CA GLY A 172 -9.13 9.04 -13.32
C GLY A 172 -8.60 7.74 -12.69
N GLN A 173 -8.85 7.51 -11.40
CA GLN A 173 -8.49 6.28 -10.70
C GLN A 173 -9.64 5.27 -10.62
N TRP A 174 -10.84 5.62 -11.10
CA TRP A 174 -12.07 4.88 -10.84
C TRP A 174 -12.01 3.39 -11.20
N PRO A 175 -11.52 2.99 -12.40
CA PRO A 175 -11.44 1.58 -12.76
C PRO A 175 -10.54 0.75 -11.83
N LYS A 176 -9.55 1.40 -11.20
CA LYS A 176 -8.63 0.79 -10.24
C LYS A 176 -9.23 0.78 -8.84
N VAL A 177 -9.82 1.89 -8.40
CA VAL A 177 -10.34 2.07 -7.03
C VAL A 177 -11.57 1.21 -6.76
N ILE A 178 -12.45 0.96 -7.74
CA ILE A 178 -13.62 0.10 -7.52
C ILE A 178 -13.27 -1.39 -7.44
N ARG A 179 -12.12 -1.80 -7.99
CA ARG A 179 -11.74 -3.21 -8.18
C ARG A 179 -11.70 -4.04 -6.90
N TYR A 180 -11.59 -3.39 -5.73
CA TYR A 180 -11.64 -4.09 -4.45
C TYR A 180 -12.97 -4.88 -4.24
N ILE A 181 -14.05 -4.56 -4.96
CA ILE A 181 -15.30 -5.33 -4.88
C ILE A 181 -15.30 -6.61 -5.72
N ASP A 182 -14.36 -6.75 -6.65
CA ASP A 182 -14.33 -7.87 -7.61
C ASP A 182 -13.75 -9.15 -7.01
N ASP A 183 -12.90 -9.00 -5.98
CA ASP A 183 -12.23 -10.09 -5.28
C ASP A 183 -12.13 -9.80 -3.78
N GLY A 184 -12.51 -10.78 -2.95
CA GLY A 184 -12.46 -10.68 -1.50
C GLY A 184 -11.05 -10.59 -0.91
N HIS A 185 -10.00 -10.99 -1.64
CA HIS A 185 -8.61 -10.85 -1.21
C HIS A 185 -8.15 -9.38 -1.22
N LEU A 186 -8.82 -8.52 -1.97
CA LEU A 186 -8.45 -7.13 -2.11
C LEU A 186 -8.90 -6.31 -0.90
N SER A 187 -8.07 -5.33 -0.55
CA SER A 187 -8.40 -4.31 0.46
C SER A 187 -9.00 -3.09 -0.22
N ILE A 188 -9.84 -2.33 0.49
CA ILE A 188 -10.34 -1.04 0.00
C ILE A 188 -9.21 0.01 -0.13
N ASP A 189 -8.12 -0.17 0.63
CA ASP A 189 -6.97 0.74 0.71
C ASP A 189 -5.62 0.01 0.59
N ASN A 190 -4.60 0.76 0.20
CA ASN A 190 -3.19 0.35 0.22
C ASN A 190 -2.51 0.53 1.60
N ASN A 191 -3.30 0.59 2.68
CA ASN A 191 -2.80 1.00 4.00
C ASN A 191 -1.69 0.07 4.55
N ARG A 192 -1.60 -1.18 4.10
CA ARG A 192 -0.55 -2.12 4.51
C ARG A 192 0.83 -1.68 4.05
N ALA A 193 0.97 -1.21 2.79
CA ALA A 193 2.22 -0.65 2.30
C ALA A 193 2.52 0.69 2.99
N GLU A 194 1.53 1.57 3.13
CA GLU A 194 1.70 2.84 3.85
C GLU A 194 2.19 2.63 5.30
N ARG A 195 1.66 1.60 6.00
CA ARG A 195 2.13 1.24 7.34
C ARG A 195 3.54 0.66 7.32
N ALA A 196 3.85 -0.22 6.36
CA ALA A 196 5.18 -0.81 6.29
C ALA A 196 6.25 0.21 5.91
N ILE A 197 5.99 1.24 5.10
CA ILE A 197 7.03 2.21 4.71
C ILE A 197 7.32 3.24 5.83
N LYS A 198 6.36 3.39 6.77
CA LYS A 198 6.39 4.40 7.82
C LYS A 198 7.62 4.35 8.75
N PRO A 199 8.14 3.19 9.18
CA PRO A 199 9.38 3.09 9.95
C PRO A 199 10.55 3.78 9.27
N LEU A 200 10.74 3.58 7.95
CA LEU A 200 11.77 4.25 7.19
C LEU A 200 11.51 5.76 7.05
N VAL A 201 10.26 6.17 6.83
CA VAL A 201 9.84 7.58 6.78
C VAL A 201 10.15 8.31 8.09
N ILE A 202 9.97 7.64 9.23
CA ILE A 202 10.30 8.19 10.55
C ILE A 202 11.82 8.18 10.74
N GLY A 203 12.48 7.05 10.46
CA GLY A 203 13.92 6.88 10.63
C GLY A 203 14.73 7.94 9.88
N ARG A 204 14.37 8.25 8.63
CA ARG A 204 15.08 9.27 7.83
C ARG A 204 15.01 10.68 8.40
N LYS A 205 14.06 10.97 9.30
CA LYS A 205 14.06 12.25 10.02
C LYS A 205 15.18 12.34 11.06
N ASN A 206 15.72 11.19 11.49
CA ASN A 206 16.76 11.09 12.50
C ASN A 206 18.16 10.93 11.88
N TRP A 207 18.33 10.09 10.85
CA TRP A 207 19.63 9.89 10.19
C TRP A 207 19.84 10.70 8.90
N LEU A 208 18.79 11.37 8.39
CA LEU A 208 18.79 12.36 7.29
C LEU A 208 19.13 11.84 5.88
N PHE A 209 20.19 11.05 5.71
CA PHE A 209 20.67 10.53 4.42
C PHE A 209 21.45 9.22 4.55
N SER A 210 21.57 8.48 3.44
CA SER A 210 22.60 7.45 3.27
C SER A 210 23.84 8.08 2.62
N ASN A 211 25.05 7.66 3.01
CA ASN A 211 26.28 8.21 2.41
C ASN A 211 26.50 7.68 0.98
N THR A 212 26.37 6.38 0.78
CA THR A 212 26.64 5.68 -0.49
C THR A 212 25.43 4.87 -0.97
N PRO A 213 25.34 4.54 -2.26
CA PRO A 213 24.36 3.57 -2.79
C PRO A 213 24.39 2.25 -2.04
N ASN A 214 25.59 1.66 -1.85
CA ASN A 214 25.74 0.42 -1.08
C ASN A 214 25.20 0.53 0.36
N GLY A 215 25.30 1.71 1.00
CA GLY A 215 24.72 1.93 2.31
C GLY A 215 23.19 2.03 2.28
N ALA A 216 22.62 2.55 1.19
CA ALA A 216 21.18 2.55 0.95
C ALA A 216 20.66 1.13 0.67
N ASP A 217 21.38 0.32 -0.12
CA ASP A 217 21.09 -1.10 -0.34
C ASP A 217 21.13 -1.90 0.96
N ALA A 218 22.18 -1.74 1.75
CA ALA A 218 22.28 -2.37 3.07
C ALA A 218 21.11 -1.97 3.97
N SER A 219 20.68 -0.71 3.91
CA SER A 219 19.49 -0.23 4.63
C SER A 219 18.23 -0.94 4.13
N ALA A 220 18.02 -1.02 2.81
CA ALA A 220 16.89 -1.73 2.20
C ALA A 220 16.81 -3.19 2.67
N MET A 221 17.94 -3.91 2.65
CA MET A 221 18.03 -5.27 3.15
C MET A 221 17.65 -5.38 4.64
N LEU A 222 18.23 -4.52 5.49
CA LEU A 222 17.95 -4.53 6.92
C LEU A 222 16.48 -4.23 7.23
N TYR A 223 15.89 -3.23 6.58
CA TYR A 223 14.46 -2.94 6.72
C TYR A 223 13.59 -4.11 6.25
N SER A 224 13.98 -4.79 5.16
CA SER A 224 13.25 -5.96 4.67
C SER A 224 13.22 -7.10 5.70
N ILE A 225 14.39 -7.40 6.29
CA ILE A 225 14.53 -8.43 7.34
C ILE A 225 13.72 -8.05 8.58
N VAL A 226 13.90 -6.83 9.07
CA VAL A 226 13.29 -6.35 10.32
C VAL A 226 11.77 -6.25 10.21
N GLU A 227 11.25 -5.63 9.15
CA GLU A 227 9.82 -5.41 9.00
C GLU A 227 9.07 -6.69 8.62
N THR A 228 9.73 -7.61 7.90
CA THR A 228 9.18 -8.95 7.67
C THR A 228 9.13 -9.74 8.99
N ALA A 229 10.18 -9.72 9.81
CA ALA A 229 10.18 -10.38 11.12
C ALA A 229 9.06 -9.87 12.03
N LYS A 230 8.88 -8.54 12.11
CA LYS A 230 7.78 -7.92 12.86
C LYS A 230 6.40 -8.33 12.33
N ALA A 231 6.22 -8.37 11.01
CA ALA A 231 4.96 -8.78 10.41
C ALA A 231 4.61 -10.27 10.66
N ASN A 232 5.59 -11.07 11.04
CA ASN A 232 5.42 -12.47 11.47
C ASN A 232 5.42 -12.62 13.00
N GLY A 233 5.34 -11.52 13.76
CA GLY A 233 5.20 -11.55 15.22
C GLY A 233 6.46 -11.93 15.98
N LEU A 234 7.63 -11.90 15.34
CA LEU A 234 8.89 -12.28 15.98
C LEU A 234 9.42 -11.15 16.87
N ILE A 235 9.96 -11.52 18.05
CA ILE A 235 10.80 -10.62 18.81
C ILE A 235 12.11 -10.43 18.07
N LEU A 236 12.38 -9.19 17.66
CA LEU A 236 13.48 -8.88 16.76
C LEU A 236 14.85 -9.28 17.32
N TYR A 237 15.09 -9.06 18.60
CA TYR A 237 16.35 -9.43 19.23
C TYR A 237 16.61 -10.94 19.11
N ASP A 238 15.65 -11.77 19.52
CA ASP A 238 15.78 -13.22 19.48
C ASP A 238 15.93 -13.73 18.05
N TYR A 239 15.17 -13.15 17.12
CA TYR A 239 15.28 -13.48 15.69
C TYR A 239 16.68 -13.15 15.16
N MET A 240 17.20 -11.95 15.41
CA MET A 240 18.53 -11.54 14.95
C MET A 240 19.64 -12.41 15.57
N VAL A 241 19.54 -12.73 16.86
CA VAL A 241 20.49 -13.64 17.53
C VAL A 241 20.43 -15.03 16.88
N LYS A 242 19.24 -15.53 16.58
CA LYS A 242 19.07 -16.83 15.92
C LYS A 242 19.67 -16.82 14.51
N CYS A 243 19.40 -15.79 13.71
CA CYS A 243 20.01 -15.62 12.39
C CYS A 243 21.54 -15.60 12.48
N MET A 244 22.12 -14.80 13.37
CA MET A 244 23.58 -14.71 13.52
C MET A 244 24.21 -16.03 13.97
N LYS A 245 23.56 -16.78 14.87
CA LYS A 245 24.03 -18.10 15.31
C LYS A 245 24.00 -19.13 14.19
N GLU A 246 22.95 -19.13 13.38
CA GLU A 246 22.80 -20.03 12.24
C GLU A 246 23.82 -19.70 11.14
N LEU A 247 23.97 -18.42 10.80
CA LEU A 247 24.93 -17.93 9.81
C LEU A 247 26.40 -18.16 10.20
N ALA A 248 26.68 -18.40 11.48
CA ALA A 248 28.03 -18.73 11.96
C ALA A 248 28.39 -20.21 11.77
N LYS A 249 27.45 -21.08 11.37
CA LYS A 249 27.74 -22.48 11.07
C LYS A 249 28.47 -22.62 9.73
N ALA A 250 29.20 -23.73 9.56
CA ALA A 250 29.86 -24.05 8.30
C ALA A 250 28.86 -24.24 7.14
N GLU A 251 27.70 -24.83 7.44
CA GLU A 251 26.60 -25.06 6.50
C GLU A 251 25.31 -24.47 7.10
N PRO A 252 25.05 -23.17 6.90
CA PRO A 252 23.87 -22.51 7.46
C PRO A 252 22.60 -22.88 6.68
N ASP A 253 21.52 -23.20 7.40
CA ASP A 253 20.19 -23.39 6.80
C ASP A 253 19.44 -22.05 6.76
N ILE A 254 19.52 -21.37 5.61
CA ILE A 254 18.89 -20.05 5.41
C ILE A 254 17.36 -20.16 5.34
N ASP A 255 16.83 -21.25 4.79
CA ASP A 255 15.39 -21.42 4.65
C ASP A 255 14.72 -21.60 6.02
N ALA A 256 15.38 -22.27 6.96
CA ALA A 256 14.93 -22.35 8.35
C ALA A 256 14.86 -20.98 9.07
N LEU A 257 15.59 -19.97 8.58
CA LEU A 257 15.57 -18.61 9.12
C LEU A 257 14.44 -17.74 8.58
N LEU A 258 13.70 -18.19 7.55
CA LEU A 258 12.61 -17.40 7.01
C LEU A 258 11.58 -17.07 8.12
N PRO A 259 11.13 -15.81 8.26
CA PRO A 259 10.34 -15.39 9.42
C PRO A 259 9.07 -16.20 9.70
N TRP A 260 8.45 -16.77 8.66
CA TRP A 260 7.25 -17.62 8.79
C TRP A 260 7.53 -19.08 9.21
N ASN A 261 8.79 -19.49 9.27
CA ASN A 261 9.20 -20.81 9.77
C ASN A 261 9.51 -20.78 11.28
N LEU A 262 9.56 -19.58 11.86
CA LEU A 262 9.88 -19.36 13.26
C LEU A 262 8.62 -19.00 14.03
N LYS A 263 8.58 -19.40 15.30
CA LYS A 263 7.55 -19.00 16.25
C LYS A 263 8.23 -18.43 17.49
N HIS A 264 7.57 -17.45 18.09
CA HIS A 264 7.82 -17.08 19.47
C HIS A 264 7.04 -18.00 20.41
#